data_AF-A0A1H8Q1C9-F1
#
_entry.id   AF-A0A1H8Q1C9-F1
#
_cell.length_a   1.000
_cell.length_b   1.000
_cell.length_c   1.000
_cell.angle_alpha   90.00
_cell.angle_beta   90.00
_cell.angle_gamma   90.00
#
_symmetry.space_group_name_H-M   'P 1'
#
loop_
_entity.id
_entity.type
_entity.pdbx_description
1 polymer ?
#
loop_
_entity_poly.entity_id
_entity_poly.type
_entity_poly.pdbx_seq_one_letter_code
_entity_poly.pdbx_strand_id
1 'polypeptide(L)'
;MTTSENPAPRGTPPPAAASPPWSGAAPAPPPPPGYGQPMPAPPVADQFARPAGPVGRIRSTGMMILLFFVTLGIWAFVYYYLVHEEMKRHSGEGLGGVFAVVIAIIFGLVNPFLLSHEVGQLYERSGRQPPVTVLTGLWFFPGALILVGPFIWFVRTNRALNEYWAGLGAR
;
A
#
# COMPACT_ATOMS: atom_id res chain seq x y z
N MET A 1 60.87 -7.88 -34.57
CA MET A 1 61.23 -6.80 -33.63
C MET A 1 59.99 -5.97 -33.37
N THR A 2 59.72 -5.73 -32.10
CA THR A 2 58.51 -5.19 -31.49
C THR A 2 58.32 -3.70 -31.74
N THR A 3 57.09 -3.25 -31.95
CA THR A 3 56.65 -1.93 -31.48
C THR A 3 55.19 -2.05 -31.06
N SER A 4 55.00 -2.11 -29.74
CA SER A 4 53.72 -2.01 -29.07
C SER A 4 53.32 -0.54 -29.05
N GLU A 5 52.18 -0.22 -29.66
CA GLU A 5 51.54 1.08 -29.53
C GLU A 5 50.74 1.11 -28.21
N ASN A 6 51.13 2.00 -27.32
CA ASN A 6 50.54 2.23 -26.00
C ASN A 6 49.52 3.36 -26.11
N PRO A 7 48.20 3.14 -25.92
CA PRO A 7 47.22 4.22 -25.90
C PRO A 7 47.23 4.98 -24.56
N ALA A 8 47.28 6.31 -24.67
CA ALA A 8 47.30 7.30 -23.61
C ALA A 8 46.16 7.18 -22.57
N PRO A 9 46.38 7.66 -21.32
CA PRO A 9 45.43 7.49 -20.21
C PRO A 9 44.15 8.32 -20.39
N ARG A 10 43.01 7.68 -20.10
CA ARG A 10 41.67 8.31 -20.04
C ARG A 10 41.64 9.31 -18.88
N GLY A 11 41.40 10.58 -19.19
CA GLY A 11 41.18 11.63 -18.20
C GLY A 11 39.93 11.36 -17.36
N THR A 12 40.03 11.60 -16.05
CA THR A 12 38.91 11.55 -15.10
C THR A 12 37.99 12.75 -15.30
N PRO A 13 36.65 12.60 -15.22
CA PRO A 13 35.72 13.72 -15.26
C PRO A 13 35.86 14.62 -14.00
N PRO A 14 35.64 15.94 -14.12
CA PRO A 14 35.80 16.89 -13.02
C PRO A 14 34.71 16.70 -11.93
N PRO A 15 35.02 16.99 -10.65
CA PRO A 15 34.07 16.88 -9.56
C PRO A 15 32.93 17.89 -9.71
N ALA A 16 31.70 17.44 -9.43
CA ALA A 16 30.50 18.25 -9.42
C ALA A 16 30.63 19.42 -8.43
N ALA A 17 30.31 20.63 -8.91
CA ALA A 17 30.37 21.86 -8.13
C ALA A 17 29.44 21.77 -6.90
N ALA A 18 30.01 22.07 -5.73
CA ALA A 18 29.28 22.18 -4.49
C ALA A 18 28.36 23.41 -4.50
N SER A 19 27.12 23.23 -4.08
CA SER A 19 26.14 24.31 -3.88
C SER A 19 26.64 25.34 -2.84
N PRO A 20 26.39 26.64 -3.02
CA PRO A 20 26.89 27.68 -2.12
C PRO A 20 26.24 27.62 -0.72
N PRO A 21 26.97 28.01 0.34
CA PRO A 21 26.45 28.03 1.70
C PRO A 21 25.53 29.24 1.88
N TRP A 22 24.29 28.99 2.27
CA TRP A 22 23.39 30.04 2.70
C TRP A 22 23.92 30.66 4.01
N SER A 23 24.53 31.84 3.89
CA SER A 23 24.93 32.71 4.99
C SER A 23 23.70 33.47 5.51
N GLY A 24 23.23 33.14 6.71
CA GLY A 24 22.18 33.93 7.37
C GLY A 24 21.38 33.23 8.46
N ALA A 25 22.04 32.59 9.44
CA ALA A 25 21.37 32.19 10.68
C ALA A 25 21.95 33.01 11.84
N ALA A 26 21.11 33.81 12.50
CA ALA A 26 21.46 34.48 13.74
C ALA A 26 21.87 33.44 14.80
N PRO A 27 22.86 33.71 15.67
CA PRO A 27 23.24 32.77 16.72
C PRO A 27 22.05 32.51 17.64
N ALA A 28 21.73 31.22 17.84
CA ALA A 28 20.67 30.79 18.74
C ALA A 28 20.97 31.22 20.19
N PRO A 29 19.96 31.64 20.98
CA PRO A 29 20.17 31.97 22.38
C PRO A 29 20.66 30.74 23.16
N PRO A 30 21.53 30.93 24.17
CA PRO A 30 22.03 29.83 24.98
C PRO A 30 20.88 29.12 25.71
N PRO A 31 20.89 27.78 25.77
CA PRO A 31 19.84 27.02 26.45
C PRO A 31 19.83 27.34 27.96
N PRO A 32 18.66 27.39 28.61
CA PRO A 32 18.55 27.63 30.05
C PRO A 32 19.32 26.55 30.85
N PRO A 33 20.03 26.92 31.93
CA PRO A 33 20.79 25.96 32.73
C PRO A 33 19.83 24.99 33.42
N GLY A 34 19.84 23.72 33.00
CA GLY A 34 18.99 22.69 33.60
C GLY A 34 18.70 21.46 32.73
N TYR A 35 18.90 21.55 31.41
CA TYR A 35 18.67 20.42 30.49
C TYR A 35 19.93 19.54 30.33
N GLY A 36 20.35 18.92 31.44
CA GLY A 36 21.42 17.91 31.46
C GLY A 36 20.92 16.47 31.35
N GLN A 37 19.61 16.25 31.16
CA GLN A 37 19.05 14.91 31.05
C GLN A 37 18.93 14.53 29.56
N PRO A 38 19.71 13.56 29.05
CA PRO A 38 19.47 12.99 27.74
C PRO A 38 18.06 12.38 27.75
N MET A 39 17.18 12.86 26.88
CA MET A 39 15.87 12.25 26.70
C MET A 39 16.08 10.76 26.37
N PRO A 40 15.36 9.84 27.02
CA PRO A 40 15.36 8.44 26.63
C PRO A 40 15.03 8.35 25.15
N ALA A 41 15.89 7.68 24.37
CA ALA A 41 15.63 7.47 22.96
C ALA A 41 14.24 6.81 22.80
N PRO A 42 13.39 7.31 21.89
CA PRO A 42 12.11 6.66 21.63
C PRO A 42 12.35 5.18 21.29
N PRO A 43 11.50 4.26 21.78
CA PRO A 43 11.68 2.84 21.56
C PRO A 43 11.80 2.57 20.06
N VAL A 44 12.81 1.78 19.67
CA VAL A 44 13.15 1.45 18.28
C VAL A 44 11.95 0.84 17.52
N ALA A 45 10.93 0.36 18.24
CA ALA A 45 9.66 -0.09 17.69
C ALA A 45 8.90 1.00 16.90
N ASP A 46 8.99 2.27 17.29
CA ASP A 46 8.31 3.37 16.60
C ASP A 46 9.00 3.75 15.27
N GLN A 47 10.22 3.26 15.03
CA GLN A 47 10.99 3.55 13.81
C GLN A 47 10.60 2.66 12.63
N PHE A 48 9.87 1.57 12.86
CA PHE A 48 9.42 0.64 11.81
C PHE A 48 8.03 0.95 11.26
N ALA A 49 7.32 1.95 11.81
CA ALA A 49 6.12 2.46 11.21
C ALA A 49 6.51 3.23 9.93
N ARG A 50 6.61 2.50 8.80
CA ARG A 50 6.60 3.14 7.48
C ARG A 50 5.43 4.14 7.48
N PRO A 51 5.62 5.38 7.00
CA PRO A 51 4.53 6.35 6.93
C PRO A 51 3.35 5.72 6.20
N ALA A 52 2.34 5.29 6.97
CA ALA A 52 1.14 4.72 6.41
C ALA A 52 0.39 5.90 5.79
N GLY A 53 0.19 5.86 4.47
CA GLY A 53 -0.53 6.88 3.74
C GLY A 53 -1.98 7.01 4.23
N PRO A 54 -2.81 7.82 3.56
CA PRO A 54 -4.16 8.13 4.03
C PRO A 54 -4.98 6.87 4.38
N VAL A 55 -5.62 6.89 5.55
CA VAL A 55 -6.51 5.81 5.97
C VAL A 55 -7.68 5.71 4.99
N GLY A 56 -8.04 4.48 4.66
CA GLY A 56 -9.14 4.18 3.76
C GLY A 56 -10.53 4.44 4.33
N ARG A 57 -11.54 4.16 3.50
CA ARG A 57 -12.95 4.33 3.86
C ARG A 57 -13.60 3.01 4.22
N ILE A 58 -14.32 3.00 5.34
CA ILE A 58 -15.27 1.93 5.67
C ILE A 58 -16.43 2.03 4.69
N ARG A 59 -16.85 0.89 4.17
CA ARG A 59 -17.90 0.85 3.16
C ARG A 59 -18.87 -0.29 3.48
N SER A 60 -20.16 0.03 3.52
CA SER A 60 -21.21 -0.94 3.89
C SER A 60 -21.29 -2.08 2.88
N THR A 61 -21.04 -3.31 3.33
CA THR A 61 -21.09 -4.53 2.51
C THR A 61 -22.44 -4.68 1.81
N GLY A 62 -23.55 -4.43 2.52
CA GLY A 62 -24.90 -4.53 1.94
C GLY A 62 -25.15 -3.50 0.84
N MET A 63 -24.68 -2.26 1.02
CA MET A 63 -24.79 -1.21 0.00
C MET A 63 -23.99 -1.58 -1.25
N MET A 64 -22.79 -2.12 -1.09
CA MET A 64 -21.98 -2.55 -2.24
C MET A 64 -22.62 -3.68 -3.03
N ILE A 65 -23.20 -4.67 -2.33
CA ILE A 65 -23.90 -5.79 -2.97
C ILE A 65 -25.13 -5.26 -3.70
N LEU A 66 -25.89 -4.34 -3.10
CA LEU A 66 -27.00 -3.67 -3.75
C LEU A 66 -26.55 -2.96 -5.02
N LEU A 67 -25.48 -2.15 -4.95
CA LEU A 67 -24.94 -1.44 -6.11
C LEU A 67 -24.44 -2.40 -7.19
N PHE A 68 -23.85 -3.52 -6.81
CA PHE A 68 -23.46 -4.57 -7.75
C PHE A 68 -24.68 -5.06 -8.55
N PHE A 69 -25.80 -5.39 -7.91
CA PHE A 69 -27.00 -5.84 -8.62
C PHE A 69 -27.68 -4.73 -9.42
N VAL A 70 -27.82 -3.53 -8.84
CA VAL A 70 -28.48 -2.38 -9.49
C VAL A 70 -27.74 -1.95 -10.76
N THR A 71 -26.41 -2.07 -10.77
CA THR A 71 -25.58 -1.69 -11.93
C THR A 71 -25.24 -2.86 -12.84
N LEU A 72 -25.87 -4.02 -12.67
CA LEU A 72 -25.60 -5.25 -13.43
C LEU A 72 -24.10 -5.63 -13.42
N GLY A 73 -23.44 -5.44 -12.27
CA GLY A 73 -22.04 -5.80 -12.05
C GLY A 73 -21.03 -4.73 -12.45
N ILE A 74 -21.42 -3.64 -13.12
CA ILE A 74 -20.50 -2.57 -13.52
C ILE A 74 -19.84 -1.93 -12.30
N TRP A 75 -20.57 -1.81 -11.19
CA TRP A 75 -20.03 -1.25 -9.96
C TRP A 75 -18.85 -2.05 -9.38
N ALA A 76 -18.71 -3.34 -9.69
CA ALA A 76 -17.55 -4.13 -9.25
C ALA A 76 -16.23 -3.54 -9.73
N PHE A 77 -16.16 -3.06 -10.97
CA PHE A 77 -14.95 -2.44 -11.52
C PHE A 77 -14.57 -1.17 -10.75
N VAL A 78 -15.57 -0.34 -10.43
CA VAL A 78 -15.37 0.87 -9.62
C VAL A 78 -14.89 0.52 -8.22
N TYR A 79 -15.47 -0.51 -7.61
CA TYR A 79 -15.04 -1.01 -6.31
C TYR A 79 -13.59 -1.48 -6.31
N TYR A 80 -13.21 -2.28 -7.31
CA TYR A 80 -11.83 -2.75 -7.46
C TYR A 80 -10.86 -1.58 -7.63
N TYR A 81 -11.19 -0.62 -8.48
CA TYR A 81 -10.38 0.60 -8.60
C TYR A 81 -10.16 1.28 -7.25
N LEU A 82 -11.25 1.58 -6.54
CA LEU A 82 -11.20 2.35 -5.30
C LEU A 82 -10.44 1.63 -4.20
N VAL A 83 -10.66 0.33 -4.03
CA VAL A 83 -10.03 -0.44 -2.95
C VAL A 83 -8.56 -0.69 -3.21
N HIS A 84 -8.17 -1.10 -4.42
CA HIS A 84 -6.76 -1.31 -4.75
C HIS A 84 -5.96 -0.01 -4.73
N GLU A 85 -6.56 1.10 -5.19
CA GLU A 85 -5.94 2.42 -5.12
C GLU A 85 -5.75 2.88 -3.67
N GLU A 86 -6.76 2.68 -2.82
CA GLU A 86 -6.71 3.05 -1.41
C GLU A 86 -5.68 2.24 -0.63
N MET A 87 -5.63 0.93 -0.82
CA MET A 87 -4.62 0.06 -0.19
C MET A 87 -3.21 0.40 -0.67
N LYS A 88 -3.02 0.70 -1.98
CA LYS A 88 -1.73 1.14 -2.52
C LYS A 88 -1.31 2.49 -1.96
N ARG A 89 -2.24 3.46 -1.84
CA ARG A 89 -1.95 4.77 -1.25
C ARG A 89 -1.58 4.68 0.22
N HIS A 90 -2.25 3.81 0.97
CA HIS A 90 -1.99 3.64 2.39
C HIS A 90 -0.69 2.87 2.67
N SER A 91 -0.47 1.76 2.00
CA SER A 91 0.69 0.90 2.28
C SER A 91 1.92 1.24 1.44
N GLY A 92 1.77 2.07 0.41
CA GLY A 92 2.81 2.40 -0.58
C GLY A 92 3.08 1.29 -1.60
N GLU A 93 2.45 0.13 -1.47
CA GLU A 93 2.82 -1.08 -2.20
C GLU A 93 1.60 -1.97 -2.46
N GLY A 94 1.36 -2.31 -3.73
CA GLY A 94 0.17 -3.01 -4.19
C GLY A 94 -0.09 -2.76 -5.68
N LEU A 95 -1.02 -3.50 -6.27
CA LEU A 95 -1.36 -3.46 -7.69
C LEU A 95 -1.82 -2.06 -8.11
N GLY A 96 -2.64 -1.41 -7.27
CA GLY A 96 -3.23 -0.10 -7.54
C GLY A 96 -4.49 -0.17 -8.39
N GLY A 97 -5.29 0.91 -8.36
CA GLY A 97 -6.65 0.88 -8.90
C GLY A 97 -6.71 0.65 -10.40
N VAL A 98 -5.84 1.32 -11.16
CA VAL A 98 -5.84 1.23 -12.64
C VAL A 98 -5.50 -0.19 -13.09
N PHE A 99 -4.44 -0.80 -12.55
CA PHE A 99 -4.06 -2.16 -12.89
C PHE A 99 -5.11 -3.18 -12.44
N ALA A 100 -5.75 -2.96 -11.29
CA ALA A 100 -6.87 -3.80 -10.85
C ALA A 100 -8.05 -3.78 -11.83
N VAL A 101 -8.39 -2.64 -12.42
CA VAL A 101 -9.46 -2.55 -13.43
C VAL A 101 -9.05 -3.22 -14.74
N VAL A 102 -7.83 -3.01 -15.21
CA VAL A 102 -7.32 -3.66 -16.43
C VAL A 102 -7.37 -5.19 -16.27
N ILE A 103 -6.92 -5.70 -15.11
CA ILE A 103 -7.00 -7.11 -14.79
C ILE A 103 -8.45 -7.56 -14.63
N ALA A 104 -9.34 -6.77 -14.03
CA ALA A 104 -10.75 -7.12 -13.94
C ALA A 104 -11.42 -7.27 -15.33
N ILE A 105 -11.01 -6.48 -16.32
CA ILE A 105 -11.56 -6.54 -17.68
C ILE A 105 -11.04 -7.78 -18.43
N ILE A 106 -9.73 -8.07 -18.32
CA ILE A 106 -9.09 -9.15 -19.09
C ILE A 106 -9.19 -10.50 -18.37
N PHE A 107 -9.06 -10.48 -17.05
CA PHE A 107 -8.99 -11.63 -16.14
C PHE A 107 -9.96 -11.45 -14.96
N GLY A 108 -11.23 -11.14 -15.22
CA GLY A 108 -12.23 -10.82 -14.18
C GLY A 108 -12.34 -11.84 -13.04
N LEU A 109 -12.06 -13.12 -13.30
CA LEU A 109 -12.06 -14.19 -12.30
C LEU A 109 -10.86 -14.18 -11.35
N VAL A 110 -9.76 -13.50 -11.70
CA VAL A 110 -8.52 -13.42 -10.91
C VAL A 110 -8.61 -12.32 -9.86
N ASN A 111 -9.39 -11.27 -10.13
CA ASN A 111 -9.49 -10.10 -9.25
C ASN A 111 -9.93 -10.41 -7.81
N PRO A 112 -10.88 -11.35 -7.57
CA PRO A 112 -11.23 -11.78 -6.22
C PRO A 112 -10.06 -12.35 -5.41
N PHE A 113 -9.14 -13.07 -6.06
CA PHE A 113 -7.95 -13.64 -5.44
C PHE A 113 -6.94 -12.54 -5.11
N LEU A 114 -6.73 -11.60 -6.03
CA LEU A 114 -5.83 -10.46 -5.84
C LEU A 114 -6.31 -9.57 -4.69
N LEU A 115 -7.61 -9.30 -4.62
CA LEU A 115 -8.19 -8.48 -3.56
C LEU A 115 -7.98 -9.14 -2.19
N SER A 116 -8.32 -10.41 -2.02
CA SER A 116 -8.10 -11.11 -0.74
C SER A 116 -6.61 -11.21 -0.37
N HIS A 117 -5.73 -11.31 -1.37
CA HIS A 117 -4.29 -11.29 -1.15
C HIS A 117 -3.79 -9.95 -0.63
N GLU A 118 -4.18 -8.84 -1.26
CA GLU A 118 -3.74 -7.51 -0.85
C GLU A 118 -4.25 -7.14 0.55
N VAL A 119 -5.50 -7.50 0.88
CA VAL A 119 -6.02 -7.33 2.23
C VAL A 119 -5.20 -8.16 3.23
N GLY A 120 -4.86 -9.41 2.91
CA GLY A 120 -3.99 -10.24 3.76
C GLY A 120 -2.61 -9.60 3.99
N GLN A 121 -1.96 -9.15 2.91
CA GLN A 121 -0.66 -8.48 3.00
C GLN A 121 -0.74 -7.19 3.85
N LEU A 122 -1.85 -6.48 3.81
CA LEU A 122 -2.06 -5.27 4.61
C LEU A 122 -2.03 -5.56 6.11
N TYR A 123 -2.63 -6.68 6.53
CA TYR A 123 -2.56 -7.17 7.90
C TYR A 123 -1.14 -7.62 8.26
N GLU A 124 -0.49 -8.43 7.41
CA GLU A 124 0.86 -8.95 7.64
C GLU A 124 1.88 -7.83 7.85
N ARG A 125 1.83 -6.79 7.00
CA ARG A 125 2.71 -5.61 7.10
C ARG A 125 2.47 -4.79 8.37
N SER A 126 1.27 -4.86 8.91
CA SER A 126 0.89 -4.22 10.18
C SER A 126 1.18 -5.11 11.38
N GLY A 127 1.86 -6.25 11.20
CA GLY A 127 2.16 -7.23 12.25
C GLY A 127 0.94 -8.00 12.76
N ARG A 128 -0.18 -7.98 12.03
CA ARG A 128 -1.43 -8.65 12.40
C ARG A 128 -1.60 -9.95 11.60
N GLN A 129 -2.29 -10.93 12.17
CA GLN A 129 -2.62 -12.15 11.43
C GLN A 129 -3.65 -11.85 10.33
N PRO A 130 -3.43 -12.31 9.09
CA PRO A 130 -4.34 -12.05 7.98
C PRO A 130 -5.65 -12.85 8.14
N PRO A 131 -6.82 -12.19 8.27
CA PRO A 131 -8.11 -12.89 8.37
C PRO A 131 -8.57 -13.48 7.02
N VAL A 132 -7.99 -12.99 5.92
CA VAL A 132 -8.25 -13.42 4.55
C VAL A 132 -6.94 -13.61 3.80
N THR A 133 -6.92 -14.61 2.92
CA THR A 133 -5.77 -15.00 2.10
C THR A 133 -6.21 -15.22 0.66
N VAL A 134 -5.27 -15.50 -0.26
CA VAL A 134 -5.56 -15.89 -1.65
C VAL A 134 -6.62 -17.00 -1.72
N LEU A 135 -6.58 -17.98 -0.81
CA LEU A 135 -7.54 -19.09 -0.75
C LEU A 135 -8.97 -18.64 -0.45
N THR A 136 -9.15 -17.45 0.14
CA THR A 136 -10.50 -16.89 0.34
C THR A 136 -11.16 -16.62 -1.01
N GLY A 137 -10.39 -16.20 -2.03
CA GLY A 137 -10.84 -16.06 -3.42
C GLY A 137 -11.39 -17.35 -4.03
N LEU A 138 -11.01 -18.52 -3.51
CA LEU A 138 -11.53 -19.81 -3.97
C LEU A 138 -13.02 -19.99 -3.67
N TRP A 139 -13.64 -19.16 -2.82
CA TRP A 139 -15.10 -19.17 -2.67
C TRP A 139 -15.81 -18.53 -3.87
N PHE A 140 -15.14 -17.66 -4.62
CA PHE A 140 -15.71 -16.99 -5.80
C PHE A 140 -15.89 -17.96 -6.97
N PHE A 141 -14.87 -18.75 -7.32
CA PHE A 141 -14.85 -19.57 -8.53
C PHE A 141 -15.89 -20.73 -8.57
N PRO A 142 -15.88 -21.71 -7.65
CA PRO A 142 -16.88 -22.78 -7.59
C PRO A 142 -18.26 -22.25 -7.18
N GLY A 143 -18.33 -21.24 -6.31
CA GLY A 143 -19.62 -20.76 -5.83
C GLY A 143 -20.25 -19.69 -6.71
N ALA A 144 -19.58 -19.19 -7.76
CA ALA A 144 -20.19 -18.35 -8.79
C ALA A 144 -21.32 -19.10 -9.53
N LEU A 145 -21.22 -20.43 -9.62
CA LEU A 145 -22.27 -21.28 -10.20
C LEU A 145 -23.61 -21.19 -9.45
N ILE A 146 -23.59 -20.84 -8.16
CA ILE A 146 -24.78 -20.77 -7.29
C ILE A 146 -25.01 -19.33 -6.79
N LEU A 147 -24.17 -18.35 -7.20
CA LEU A 147 -24.11 -16.96 -6.70
C LEU A 147 -23.83 -16.79 -5.19
N VAL A 148 -23.93 -17.85 -4.39
CA VAL A 148 -23.65 -17.86 -2.94
C VAL A 148 -22.15 -17.71 -2.64
N GLY A 149 -21.29 -18.27 -3.47
CA GLY A 149 -19.84 -18.20 -3.26
C GLY A 149 -19.26 -16.79 -3.32
N PRO A 150 -19.54 -16.02 -4.38
CA PRO A 150 -19.17 -14.61 -4.48
C PRO A 150 -19.65 -13.80 -3.29
N PHE A 151 -20.85 -14.10 -2.77
CA PHE A 151 -21.39 -13.43 -1.58
C PHE A 151 -20.55 -13.70 -0.33
N ILE A 152 -20.25 -14.97 -0.03
CA ILE A 152 -19.43 -15.34 1.14
C ILE A 152 -18.03 -14.74 1.03
N TRP A 153 -17.39 -14.88 -0.14
CA TRP A 153 -16.08 -14.31 -0.42
C TRP A 153 -16.06 -12.79 -0.18
N PHE A 154 -17.05 -12.09 -0.73
CA PHE A 154 -17.14 -10.65 -0.68
C PHE A 154 -17.36 -10.16 0.75
N VAL A 155 -18.30 -10.77 1.48
CA VAL A 155 -18.57 -10.41 2.88
C VAL A 155 -17.31 -10.57 3.73
N ARG A 156 -16.57 -11.68 3.58
CA ARG A 156 -15.34 -11.92 4.34
C ARG A 156 -14.25 -10.90 4.01
N THR A 157 -13.99 -10.68 2.73
CA THR A 157 -12.92 -9.76 2.28
C THR A 157 -13.23 -8.32 2.66
N ASN A 158 -14.48 -7.89 2.47
CA ASN A 158 -14.92 -6.54 2.79
C ASN A 158 -14.98 -6.29 4.30
N ARG A 159 -15.43 -7.28 5.08
CA ARG A 159 -15.40 -7.20 6.54
C ARG A 159 -13.96 -7.07 7.07
N ALA A 160 -13.03 -7.90 6.58
CA ALA A 160 -11.62 -7.78 6.95
C ALA A 160 -11.06 -6.40 6.60
N LEU A 161 -11.30 -5.92 5.37
CA LEU A 161 -10.83 -4.59 4.97
C LEU A 161 -11.44 -3.48 5.86
N ASN A 162 -12.73 -3.54 6.15
CA ASN A 162 -13.40 -2.57 7.01
C ASN A 162 -12.88 -2.62 8.45
N GLU A 163 -12.67 -3.81 9.02
CA GLU A 163 -12.09 -3.99 10.36
C GLU A 163 -10.66 -3.44 10.43
N TYR A 164 -9.88 -3.61 9.36
CA TYR A 164 -8.56 -3.00 9.24
C TYR A 164 -8.65 -1.47 9.33
N TRP A 165 -9.50 -0.86 8.50
CA TRP A 165 -9.67 0.59 8.48
C TRP A 165 -10.26 1.14 9.78
N ALA A 166 -11.23 0.45 10.37
CA ALA A 166 -11.80 0.79 11.67
C ALA A 166 -10.72 0.78 12.77
N GLY A 167 -9.83 -0.22 12.73
CA GLY A 167 -8.67 -0.30 13.62
C GLY A 167 -7.63 0.80 13.42
N LEU A 168 -7.75 1.60 12.37
CA LEU A 168 -6.94 2.80 12.09
C LEU A 168 -7.73 4.11 12.29
N GLY A 169 -8.97 4.04 12.79
CA GLY A 169 -9.80 5.21 13.11
C GLY A 169 -10.73 5.68 11.98
N ALA A 170 -10.89 4.92 10.90
CA ALA A 170 -11.93 5.19 9.92
C ALA A 170 -13.34 4.95 10.51
N ARG A 171 -14.33 5.71 10.03
CA ARG A 171 -15.74 5.62 10.43
C ARG A 171 -16.66 5.86 9.24
#